data_AF-A0AA37LQ50-F1
#
_entry.id   AF-A0AA37LQ50-F1
#
_cell.length_a   1.000
_cell.length_b   1.000
_cell.length_c   1.000
_cell.angle_alpha   90.00
_cell.angle_beta   90.00
_cell.angle_gamma   90.00
#
_symmetry.space_group_name_H-M   'P 1'
#
loop_
_entity.id
_entity.type
_entity.pdbx_description
1 polymer ?
#
loop_
_entity_poly.entity_id
_entity_poly.type
_entity_poly.pdbx_seq_one_letter_code
_entity_poly.pdbx_strand_id
1 'polypeptide(L)'
;MKAFAASSLAAALSIDAATASADPIEACPNDICFKVAVPRAASSSGSGNLYFQMSAPTSYQWVSLGTGSTMSNSNMFLMYTDGNGNVTVSPRTARGHNMPTLSQSTSLQLLAGSGIENGKMIANLLDCGLEGGQRHQLGQHQPEHPAAR
;
A
#
# COMPACT_ATOMS: atom_id res chain seq x y z
N MET A 1 38.45 14.58 -57.53
CA MET A 1 38.62 13.49 -56.55
C MET A 1 37.46 13.58 -55.55
N LYS A 2 36.40 12.78 -55.79
CA LYS A 2 35.81 11.77 -54.88
C LYS A 2 35.12 12.35 -53.63
N ALA A 3 33.78 12.38 -53.71
CA ALA A 3 32.86 12.61 -52.62
C ALA A 3 32.90 11.43 -51.63
N PHE A 4 32.77 11.73 -50.34
CA PHE A 4 32.49 10.74 -49.30
C PHE A 4 31.13 11.09 -48.68
N ALA A 5 30.11 10.30 -49.02
CA ALA A 5 28.81 10.36 -48.37
C ALA A 5 28.86 9.47 -47.12
N ALA A 6 28.75 10.07 -45.94
CA ALA A 6 28.56 9.33 -44.70
C ALA A 6 27.07 8.98 -44.57
N SER A 7 26.76 7.68 -44.62
CA SER A 7 25.41 7.17 -44.40
C SER A 7 25.24 6.84 -42.91
N SER A 8 24.39 7.59 -42.21
CA SER A 8 24.05 7.34 -40.81
C SER A 8 22.85 6.39 -40.74
N LEU A 9 23.03 5.17 -40.21
CA LEU A 9 21.91 4.32 -39.82
C LEU A 9 21.33 4.82 -38.50
N ALA A 10 20.13 5.39 -38.53
CA ALA A 10 19.34 5.63 -37.33
C ALA A 10 18.56 4.35 -36.99
N ALA A 11 18.91 3.68 -35.89
CA ALA A 11 18.12 2.59 -35.34
C ALA A 11 16.98 3.18 -34.51
N ALA A 12 15.74 3.05 -34.97
CA ALA A 12 14.56 3.40 -34.19
C ALA A 12 14.25 2.27 -33.20
N LEU A 13 14.44 2.52 -31.90
CA LEU A 13 13.91 1.64 -30.85
C LEU A 13 12.44 2.00 -30.62
N SER A 14 11.53 1.18 -31.11
CA SER A 14 10.14 1.20 -30.68
C SER A 14 10.05 0.66 -29.26
N ILE A 15 9.71 1.54 -28.31
CA ILE A 15 9.42 1.15 -26.93
C ILE A 15 7.97 0.69 -26.92
N ASP A 16 7.74 -0.64 -26.97
CA ASP A 16 6.42 -1.21 -26.70
C ASP A 16 6.09 -0.99 -25.22
N ALA A 17 5.37 0.10 -24.93
CA ALA A 17 4.79 0.33 -23.62
C ALA A 17 3.64 -0.66 -23.44
N ALA A 18 3.93 -1.79 -22.77
CA ALA A 18 2.87 -2.69 -22.32
C ALA A 18 1.99 -1.94 -21.31
N THR A 19 0.82 -1.47 -21.74
CA THR A 19 -0.21 -0.96 -20.85
C THR A 19 -0.79 -2.13 -20.07
N ALA A 20 -0.18 -2.46 -18.93
CA ALA A 20 -0.78 -3.35 -17.97
C ALA A 20 -1.92 -2.59 -17.26
N SER A 21 -3.15 -2.66 -17.81
CA SER A 21 -4.33 -2.35 -17.01
C SER A 21 -4.61 -3.56 -16.13
N ALA A 22 -4.52 -3.35 -14.82
CA ALA A 22 -5.22 -4.17 -13.85
C ALA A 22 -6.21 -3.24 -13.20
N ASP A 23 -7.50 -3.39 -13.53
CA ASP A 23 -8.54 -2.63 -12.85
C ASP A 23 -8.51 -2.99 -11.36
N PRO A 24 -8.50 -1.99 -10.46
CA PRO A 24 -8.53 -2.26 -9.03
C PRO A 24 -9.82 -3.01 -8.68
N ILE A 25 -9.71 -3.98 -7.78
CA ILE A 25 -10.87 -4.64 -7.18
C ILE A 25 -11.53 -3.63 -6.24
N GLU A 26 -12.84 -3.43 -6.38
CA GLU A 26 -13.60 -2.47 -5.57
C GLU A 26 -14.66 -3.16 -4.72
N ALA A 27 -14.80 -2.70 -3.47
CA ALA A 27 -15.88 -3.08 -2.57
C ALA A 27 -16.41 -1.83 -1.87
N CYS A 28 -17.73 -1.61 -1.94
CA CYS A 28 -18.40 -0.46 -1.32
C CYS A 28 -19.47 -0.89 -0.30
N PRO A 29 -19.08 -1.30 0.93
CA PRO A 29 -20.04 -1.50 2.00
C PRO A 29 -20.66 -0.16 2.43
N ASN A 30 -21.95 0.02 2.15
CA ASN A 30 -22.70 1.25 2.38
C ASN A 30 -22.12 2.43 1.57
N ASP A 31 -21.79 3.53 2.23
CA ASP A 31 -21.20 4.76 1.68
C ASP A 31 -19.67 4.80 1.79
N ILE A 32 -19.06 3.71 2.26
CA ILE A 32 -17.60 3.52 2.35
C ILE A 32 -17.17 2.67 1.16
N CYS A 33 -16.12 3.08 0.45
CA CYS A 33 -15.54 2.31 -0.66
C CYS A 33 -14.05 2.04 -0.45
N PHE A 34 -13.64 0.83 -0.85
CA PHE A 34 -12.26 0.38 -0.86
C PHE A 34 -11.91 -0.09 -2.26
N LYS A 35 -10.76 0.35 -2.78
CA LYS A 35 -10.20 -0.13 -4.05
C LYS A 35 -8.82 -0.70 -3.80
N VAL A 36 -8.47 -1.83 -4.40
CA VAL A 36 -7.15 -2.45 -4.25
C VAL A 36 -6.60 -2.85 -5.62
N ALA A 37 -5.38 -2.41 -5.92
CA ALA A 37 -4.63 -2.80 -7.09
C ALA A 37 -3.31 -3.46 -6.67
N VAL A 38 -3.12 -4.70 -7.10
CA VAL A 38 -1.89 -5.47 -6.90
C VAL A 38 -1.14 -5.52 -8.24
N PRO A 39 0.07 -4.92 -8.35
CA PRO A 39 0.91 -5.08 -9.53
C PRO A 39 1.17 -6.56 -9.82
N ARG A 40 1.18 -6.95 -11.10
CA ARG A 40 1.42 -8.35 -11.51
C ARG A 40 2.72 -8.92 -10.92
N ALA A 41 3.79 -8.12 -10.87
CA ALA A 41 5.06 -8.53 -10.27
C ALA A 41 4.88 -8.93 -8.79
N ALA A 42 4.17 -8.10 -8.01
CA ALA A 42 3.90 -8.36 -6.60
C ALA A 42 2.95 -9.56 -6.40
N SER A 43 1.95 -9.72 -7.28
CA SER A 43 1.08 -10.90 -7.26
C SER A 43 1.83 -12.21 -7.54
N SER A 44 2.86 -12.17 -8.39
CA SER A 44 3.63 -13.36 -8.78
C SER A 44 4.74 -13.70 -7.79
N SER A 45 5.47 -12.72 -7.26
CA SER A 45 6.53 -12.94 -6.25
C SER A 45 5.96 -13.11 -4.85
N GLY A 46 4.71 -12.68 -4.64
CA GLY A 46 4.12 -12.47 -3.33
C GLY A 46 4.59 -11.16 -2.68
N SER A 47 5.67 -10.55 -3.14
CA SER A 47 6.27 -9.37 -2.50
C SER A 47 6.28 -8.11 -3.37
N GLY A 48 6.07 -6.95 -2.74
CA GLY A 48 6.21 -5.66 -3.41
C GLY A 48 5.16 -4.64 -2.99
N ASN A 49 4.85 -3.72 -3.91
CA ASN A 49 3.95 -2.62 -3.61
C ASN A 49 2.49 -3.04 -3.67
N LEU A 50 1.68 -2.64 -2.69
CA LEU A 50 0.23 -2.61 -2.78
C LEU A 50 -0.26 -1.19 -2.97
N TYR A 51 -1.21 -1.00 -3.87
CA TYR A 51 -1.93 0.26 -4.00
C TYR A 51 -3.36 0.06 -3.57
N PHE A 52 -3.88 0.95 -2.75
CA PHE A 52 -5.29 0.92 -2.38
C PHE A 52 -5.84 2.31 -2.12
N GLN A 53 -7.14 2.46 -2.32
CA GLN A 53 -7.88 3.67 -2.02
C GLN A 53 -8.92 3.39 -0.95
N MET A 54 -9.07 4.31 -0.01
CA MET A 54 -10.20 4.37 0.91
C MET A 54 -11.01 5.64 0.62
N SER A 55 -12.33 5.51 0.55
CA SER A 55 -13.24 6.65 0.42
C SER A 55 -14.40 6.52 1.39
N ALA A 56 -14.72 7.60 2.10
CA ALA A 56 -15.84 7.61 3.03
C ALA A 56 -16.33 9.06 3.29
N PRO A 57 -17.61 9.29 3.63
CA PRO A 57 -18.10 10.61 4.00
C PRO A 57 -17.36 11.23 5.18
N THR A 58 -17.21 12.55 5.17
CA THR A 58 -16.61 13.33 6.27
C THR A 58 -17.49 13.39 7.52
N SER A 59 -18.73 12.89 7.47
CA SER A 59 -19.56 12.68 8.65
C SER A 59 -19.06 11.56 9.55
N TYR A 60 -18.18 10.69 9.06
CA TYR A 60 -17.51 9.69 9.89
C TYR A 60 -16.26 10.26 10.56
N GLN A 61 -16.15 10.04 11.87
CA GLN A 61 -14.97 10.46 12.64
C GLN A 61 -13.70 9.72 12.24
N TRP A 62 -13.85 8.45 11.84
CA TRP A 62 -12.78 7.63 11.29
C TRP A 62 -13.39 6.44 10.53
N VAL A 63 -12.65 5.89 9.59
CA VAL A 63 -12.96 4.63 8.89
C VAL A 63 -11.69 3.78 8.85
N SER A 64 -11.82 2.46 8.93
CA SER A 64 -10.67 1.56 8.90
C SER A 64 -10.87 0.40 7.95
N LEU A 65 -9.78 -0.03 7.31
CA LEU A 65 -9.67 -1.30 6.60
C LEU A 65 -8.71 -2.23 7.35
N GLY A 66 -9.17 -3.42 7.76
CA GLY A 66 -8.33 -4.46 8.35
C GLY A 66 -7.98 -5.55 7.34
N THR A 67 -6.71 -5.98 7.30
CA THR A 67 -6.27 -7.12 6.49
C THR A 67 -6.33 -8.42 7.30
N GLY A 68 -7.16 -9.37 6.84
CA GLY A 68 -7.34 -10.66 7.51
C GLY A 68 -8.77 -10.88 8.01
N SER A 69 -9.01 -12.04 8.60
CA SER A 69 -10.35 -12.46 9.06
C SER A 69 -10.69 -12.01 10.48
N THR A 70 -9.71 -11.52 11.25
CA THR A 70 -9.89 -11.06 12.63
C THR A 70 -9.06 -9.81 12.89
N MET A 71 -9.39 -9.08 13.96
CA MET A 71 -8.64 -7.92 14.44
C MET A 71 -7.24 -8.28 14.97
N SER A 72 -7.07 -9.49 15.50
CA SER A 72 -5.80 -9.92 16.05
C SER A 72 -4.80 -10.19 14.93
N ASN A 73 -3.62 -9.59 15.05
CA ASN A 73 -2.51 -9.73 14.10
C ASN A 73 -2.84 -9.30 12.65
N SER A 74 -3.87 -8.47 12.46
CA SER A 74 -4.16 -7.81 11.18
C SER A 74 -3.41 -6.49 11.06
N ASN A 75 -3.09 -6.07 9.84
CA ASN A 75 -2.80 -4.67 9.57
C ASN A 75 -4.12 -3.90 9.48
N MET A 76 -4.20 -2.75 10.12
CA MET A 76 -5.38 -1.89 10.08
C MET A 76 -4.98 -0.50 9.56
N PHE A 77 -5.72 0.02 8.59
CA PHE A 77 -5.48 1.31 7.98
C PHE A 77 -6.56 2.27 8.45
N LEU A 78 -6.29 3.03 9.52
CA LEU A 78 -7.26 3.97 10.09
C LEU A 78 -7.17 5.33 9.38
N MET A 79 -8.20 5.69 8.62
CA MET A 79 -8.33 6.98 7.94
C MET A 79 -9.23 7.94 8.74
N TYR A 80 -8.80 9.19 8.88
CA TYR A 80 -9.59 10.27 9.49
C TYR A 80 -9.17 11.63 8.93
N THR A 81 -10.01 12.65 9.10
CA THR A 81 -9.70 14.03 8.68
C THR A 81 -8.59 14.61 9.55
N ASP A 82 -7.63 15.33 8.97
CA ASP A 82 -6.57 16.00 9.75
C ASP A 82 -7.02 17.35 10.38
N GLY A 83 -8.23 17.80 10.05
CA GLY A 83 -8.80 19.07 10.51
C GLY A 83 -8.43 20.28 9.62
N ASN A 84 -7.55 20.12 8.65
CA ASN A 84 -7.02 21.17 7.78
C ASN A 84 -7.38 20.96 6.29
N GLY A 85 -8.42 20.17 6.02
CA GLY A 85 -8.87 19.87 4.66
C GLY A 85 -8.13 18.71 3.99
N ASN A 86 -7.36 17.92 4.75
CA ASN A 86 -6.69 16.72 4.26
C ASN A 86 -7.09 15.50 5.13
N VAL A 87 -6.49 14.34 4.82
CA VAL A 87 -6.69 13.09 5.54
C VAL A 87 -5.38 12.63 6.17
N THR A 88 -5.48 11.98 7.32
CA THR A 88 -4.41 11.18 7.91
C THR A 88 -4.77 9.72 7.81
N VAL A 89 -3.80 8.87 7.48
CA VAL A 89 -3.92 7.41 7.57
C VAL A 89 -2.89 6.87 8.56
N SER A 90 -3.38 6.18 9.59
CA SER A 90 -2.56 5.58 10.65
C SER A 90 -2.55 4.05 10.50
N PRO A 91 -1.39 3.44 10.18
CA PRO A 91 -1.26 1.99 10.21
C PRO A 91 -1.26 1.49 11.65
N ARG A 92 -2.08 0.49 11.95
CA ARG A 92 -2.23 -0.06 13.29
C ARG A 92 -2.23 -1.58 13.28
N THR A 93 -1.94 -2.16 14.43
CA THR A 93 -2.07 -3.60 14.69
C THR A 93 -2.54 -3.84 16.12
N ALA A 94 -3.09 -5.02 16.40
CA ALA A 94 -3.56 -5.41 17.73
C ALA A 94 -3.24 -6.88 18.01
N ARG A 95 -3.09 -7.21 19.29
CA ARG A 95 -3.10 -8.60 19.78
C ARG A 95 -4.43 -8.85 20.46
N GLY A 96 -5.27 -9.71 19.90
CA GLY A 96 -6.65 -9.93 20.37
C GLY A 96 -7.56 -8.71 20.19
N HIS A 97 -8.62 -8.63 20.99
CA HIS A 97 -9.60 -7.53 20.99
C HIS A 97 -9.18 -6.37 21.89
N ASN A 98 -7.96 -5.88 21.72
CA ASN A 98 -7.42 -4.73 22.45
C ASN A 98 -7.30 -3.52 21.53
N MET A 99 -7.18 -2.32 22.12
CA MET A 99 -6.95 -1.08 21.37
C MET A 99 -5.77 -1.26 20.40
N PRO A 100 -5.96 -1.06 19.09
CA PRO A 100 -4.87 -1.09 18.13
C PRO A 100 -3.84 0.00 18.39
N THR A 101 -2.57 -0.40 18.40
CA THR A 101 -1.42 0.50 18.51
C THR A 101 -0.82 0.77 17.13
N LEU A 102 -0.04 1.85 16.99
CA LEU A 102 0.67 2.16 15.75
C LEU A 102 1.54 0.97 15.31
N SER A 103 1.44 0.59 14.04
CA SER A 103 2.28 -0.45 13.44
C SER A 103 3.59 0.17 12.95
N GLN A 104 4.73 -0.40 13.37
CA GLN A 104 6.05 0.00 12.87
C GLN A 104 6.52 -0.83 11.68
N SER A 105 5.86 -1.96 11.41
CA SER A 105 6.21 -2.89 10.32
C SER A 105 5.51 -2.56 9.00
N THR A 106 4.67 -1.53 8.97
CA THR A 106 3.89 -1.15 7.80
C THR A 106 4.39 0.21 7.30
N SER A 107 4.90 0.25 6.08
CA SER A 107 5.39 1.48 5.45
C SER A 107 4.36 2.01 4.47
N LEU A 108 3.60 3.02 4.90
CA LEU A 108 2.57 3.66 4.09
C LEU A 108 3.00 5.02 3.60
N GLN A 109 2.73 5.27 2.33
CA GLN A 109 2.80 6.58 1.73
C GLN A 109 1.41 7.03 1.29
N LEU A 110 1.00 8.21 1.76
CA LEU A 110 -0.17 8.90 1.24
C LEU A 110 0.20 9.52 -0.12
N LEU A 111 -0.50 9.11 -1.17
CA LEU A 111 -0.26 9.51 -2.54
C LEU A 111 -1.07 10.77 -2.90
N ALA A 112 -0.67 11.41 -4.00
CA ALA A 112 -1.42 12.52 -4.59
C ALA A 112 -2.88 12.14 -4.90
N GLY A 113 -3.77 13.14 -4.88
CA GLY A 113 -5.21 12.93 -5.00
C GLY A 113 -5.88 12.43 -3.72
N SER A 114 -5.13 12.32 -2.61
CA SER A 114 -5.72 12.17 -1.28
C SER A 114 -6.15 13.53 -0.74
N GLY A 115 -7.18 13.55 0.10
CA GLY A 115 -7.68 14.74 0.76
C GLY A 115 -9.19 14.69 0.98
N ILE A 116 -9.80 15.85 1.16
CA ILE A 116 -11.25 16.00 1.25
C ILE A 116 -11.79 16.52 -0.08
N GLU A 117 -12.72 15.78 -0.67
CA GLU A 117 -13.37 16.16 -1.92
C GLU A 117 -14.87 15.80 -1.87
N ASN A 118 -15.74 16.76 -2.21
CA ASN A 118 -17.20 16.55 -2.28
C ASN A 118 -17.81 15.91 -1.02
N GLY A 119 -17.35 16.33 0.16
CA GLY A 119 -17.82 15.79 1.44
C GLY A 119 -17.34 14.37 1.75
N LYS A 120 -16.30 13.88 1.06
CA LYS A 120 -15.67 12.59 1.32
C LYS A 120 -14.19 12.75 1.67
N MET A 121 -13.74 11.96 2.62
CA MET A 121 -12.34 11.60 2.79
C MET A 121 -11.93 10.66 1.65
N ILE A 122 -10.83 10.97 0.96
CA ILE A 122 -10.20 10.14 -0.05
C ILE A 122 -8.74 9.92 0.36
N ALA A 123 -8.32 8.67 0.53
CA ALA A 123 -6.92 8.33 0.76
C ALA A 123 -6.45 7.36 -0.32
N ASN A 124 -5.49 7.80 -1.15
CA ASN A 124 -4.74 6.96 -2.06
C ASN A 124 -3.45 6.54 -1.36
N LEU A 125 -3.21 5.24 -1.25
CA LEU A 125 -2.12 4.69 -0.43
C LEU A 125 -1.23 3.77 -1.26
N LEU A 126 0.07 3.89 -1.02
CA LEU A 126 1.08 2.91 -1.38
C LEU A 126 1.58 2.27 -0.09
N ASP A 127 1.47 0.94 0.00
CA ASP A 127 2.20 0.13 0.96
C ASP A 127 3.40 -0.50 0.26
N CYS A 128 4.61 -0.15 0.71
CA CYS A 128 5.86 -0.61 0.11
C CYS A 128 6.26 -2.04 0.53
N GLY A 129 5.41 -2.75 1.27
CA GLY A 129 5.80 -3.98 1.98
C GLY A 129 4.78 -5.12 1.94
N LEU A 130 4.09 -5.39 0.83
CA LEU A 130 3.51 -6.72 0.70
C LEU A 130 4.63 -7.73 0.82
N GLU A 131 4.53 -8.60 1.83
CA GLU A 131 5.35 -9.79 1.95
C GLU A 131 4.42 -10.98 1.77
N GLY A 132 4.60 -11.67 0.66
CA GLY A 132 3.76 -12.78 0.27
C GLY A 132 4.16 -14.01 1.05
N GLY A 133 3.20 -14.50 1.82
CA GLY A 133 3.35 -15.72 2.58
C GLY A 133 4.01 -15.46 3.92
N GLN A 134 3.35 -15.93 4.96
CA GLN A 134 3.92 -16.08 6.28
C GLN A 134 5.33 -16.71 6.17
N ARG A 135 6.38 -15.91 6.39
CA ARG A 135 7.63 -16.40 6.96
C ARG A 135 7.65 -16.02 8.43
N HIS A 136 6.73 -16.61 9.18
CA HIS A 136 7.12 -17.04 10.51
C HIS A 136 8.05 -18.24 10.36
N GLN A 137 9.15 -18.16 11.09
CA GLN A 137 10.25 -19.12 11.19
C GLN A 137 11.28 -19.04 10.05
N LEU A 138 12.32 -18.24 10.30
CA LEU A 138 13.70 -18.73 10.42
C LEU A 138 14.59 -17.62 11.03
N GLY A 139 15.10 -17.85 12.24
CA GLY A 139 16.37 -17.27 12.67
C GLY A 139 16.36 -15.97 13.48
N GLN A 140 15.64 -15.90 14.61
CA GLN A 140 16.07 -15.07 15.74
C GLN A 140 16.51 -16.02 16.85
N HIS A 141 17.67 -16.65 16.66
CA HIS A 141 18.41 -17.29 17.74
C HIS A 141 19.08 -16.14 18.51
N GLN A 142 18.40 -15.64 19.53
CA GLN A 142 19.00 -14.77 20.51
C GLN A 142 19.98 -15.63 21.33
N PRO A 143 21.30 -15.39 21.30
CA PRO A 143 22.18 -16.08 22.22
C PRO A 143 21.83 -15.59 23.63
N GLU A 144 21.39 -16.52 24.49
CA GLU A 144 21.27 -16.24 25.91
C GLU A 144 22.64 -15.83 26.44
N HIS A 145 22.72 -14.60 26.93
CA HIS A 145 23.86 -14.08 27.66
C HIS A 145 23.79 -14.70 29.07
N PRO A 146 24.74 -15.56 29.49
CA PRO A 146 24.70 -16.07 30.85
C PRO A 146 24.97 -14.91 31.81
N ALA A 147 24.03 -14.70 32.72
CA ALA A 147 24.23 -13.81 33.86
C ALA A 147 25.33 -14.41 34.75
N ALA A 148 26.39 -13.63 34.97
CA ALA A 148 27.41 -13.92 35.94
C ALA A 148 26.80 -13.97 37.34
N ARG A 149 27.01 -15.08 38.05
CA ARG A 149 27.11 -15.11 39.51
C ARG A 149 28.00 -16.26 39.95
#